data_AF-A0A3P9KVY8-F1
#
_entry.id   AF-A0A3P9KVY8-F1
#
_cell.length_a   1.000
_cell.length_b   1.000
_cell.length_c   1.000
_cell.angle_alpha   90.00
_cell.angle_beta   90.00
_cell.angle_gamma   90.00
#
_symmetry.space_group_name_H-M   'P 1'
#
loop_
_entity.id
_entity.type
_entity.pdbx_description
1 polymer ?
#
loop_
_entity_poly.entity_id
_entity_poly.type
_entity_poly.pdbx_seq_one_letter_code
_entity_poly.pdbx_strand_id
1 'polypeptide(L)'
;MDLKKDAVVEEDGGAEAPPPPHQEEPSENGEKARPWKLSVFFLCFYGFMTALKPGEAFITPNLLSPEKNFTREQVTNEIMPVLTYSYMAVLVPTFLLTDLLRYKPVLILQALSQVVIWLIMLLGDQLLHMQLMEFFYGITMACRVAYSSYIFSLVSPDLYQRVASYSRSSVLFGVFTSSVLGQLCMSLGNVSYSTLSYVSLGFVGFGLLLSVFLPWPKRSLFFNRTAGGERPAASKSELDRMKPAPASPAPAWKESVFVQMLLEVKNVVKKPRMRLWSLWWVFNSTGYYLVLFYVHILWNKVYAATENKHVYNGGVEAASTLLSAVASFTAGFVKIRWSVWSELVIGIITAVQAALLFVMGYTDNIWVCYVSYVLFRGFYQFLVPIATFQIASSLTKELCALVFGINTFLGTILTSIINLIFSDKKGLGLDVHAQFLVYFIYFTFLTAVYLVCAVVVVVRHFRNQPEGGAEQPTELTPVAAETEPLSGGRDTKA
;
A
#
# COMPACT_ATOMS: atom_id res chain seq x y z
N MET A 1 19.37 -74.03 34.36
CA MET A 1 19.03 -75.42 34.03
C MET A 1 17.54 -75.59 34.31
N ASP A 2 16.68 -75.29 33.33
CA ASP A 2 16.35 -76.16 32.17
C ASP A 2 15.50 -77.35 32.65
N LEU A 3 14.34 -77.71 32.12
CA LEU A 3 13.69 -77.53 30.81
C LEU A 3 12.14 -77.51 31.03
N LYS A 4 11.30 -76.81 30.25
CA LYS A 4 10.72 -77.21 28.92
C LYS A 4 10.15 -78.63 28.94
N LYS A 5 8.98 -78.99 28.38
CA LYS A 5 7.90 -78.34 27.63
C LYS A 5 6.92 -79.50 27.37
N ASP A 6 5.61 -79.31 27.37
CA ASP A 6 4.68 -80.21 26.67
C ASP A 6 3.51 -79.43 26.07
N ALA A 7 3.04 -79.92 24.93
CA ALA A 7 2.01 -79.36 24.09
C ALA A 7 0.69 -80.15 24.21
N VAL A 8 -0.38 -79.59 23.63
CA VAL A 8 -1.60 -80.21 23.01
C VAL A 8 -2.86 -79.37 23.39
N VAL A 9 -3.47 -78.62 22.43
CA VAL A 9 -4.80 -78.81 21.75
C VAL A 9 -5.98 -78.76 22.75
N GLU A 10 -7.08 -77.98 22.66
CA GLU A 10 -8.01 -77.64 21.57
C GLU A 10 -8.94 -76.45 21.97
N GLU A 11 -9.88 -76.11 21.08
CA GLU A 11 -10.79 -74.95 20.93
C GLU A 11 -11.73 -74.54 22.10
N ASP A 12 -12.05 -73.25 22.21
CA ASP A 12 -13.34 -72.63 21.77
C ASP A 12 -13.76 -71.41 22.65
N GLY A 13 -14.37 -70.41 21.98
CA GLY A 13 -15.37 -69.49 22.52
C GLY A 13 -15.02 -68.53 23.68
N GLY A 14 -14.88 -67.23 23.39
CA GLY A 14 -14.87 -66.19 24.42
C GLY A 14 -15.05 -64.77 23.89
N ALA A 15 -16.27 -64.24 24.05
CA ALA A 15 -16.66 -62.88 23.73
C ALA A 15 -15.99 -61.80 24.62
N GLU A 16 -15.89 -60.60 24.06
CA GLU A 16 -15.30 -59.34 24.51
C GLU A 16 -15.37 -58.96 26.00
N ALA A 17 -14.25 -58.40 26.49
CA ALA A 17 -14.21 -57.43 27.58
C ALA A 17 -13.64 -56.10 27.04
N PRO A 18 -14.22 -54.93 27.40
CA PRO A 18 -13.82 -53.64 26.83
C PRO A 18 -12.46 -53.16 27.40
N PRO A 19 -11.62 -52.49 26.60
CA PRO A 19 -10.36 -51.92 27.06
C PRO A 19 -10.59 -50.70 27.97
N PRO A 20 -9.64 -50.39 28.88
CA PRO A 20 -9.80 -49.34 29.88
C PRO A 20 -9.82 -47.93 29.27
N PRO A 21 -10.40 -46.93 29.97
CA PRO A 21 -10.61 -45.60 29.43
C PRO A 21 -9.28 -44.91 29.11
N HIS A 22 -9.15 -44.47 27.86
CA HIS A 22 -8.09 -43.57 27.42
C HIS A 22 -8.13 -42.29 28.26
N GLN A 23 -7.06 -42.04 29.02
CA GLN A 23 -6.78 -40.72 29.56
C GLN A 23 -6.63 -39.76 28.37
N GLU A 24 -7.50 -38.75 28.29
CA GLU A 24 -7.30 -37.60 27.42
C GLU A 24 -6.03 -36.88 27.88
N GLU A 25 -4.92 -37.10 27.16
CA GLU A 25 -3.80 -36.18 27.22
C GLU A 25 -4.28 -34.80 26.75
N PRO A 26 -4.06 -33.73 27.52
CA PRO A 26 -4.46 -32.41 27.11
C PRO A 26 -3.71 -32.02 25.84
N SER A 27 -4.47 -31.68 24.80
CA SER A 27 -3.99 -31.29 23.48
C SER A 27 -2.82 -30.30 23.51
N GLU A 28 -1.60 -30.81 23.31
CA GLU A 28 -0.37 -30.01 23.15
C GLU A 28 -0.38 -29.10 21.90
N ASN A 29 -1.41 -29.21 21.06
CA ASN A 29 -1.64 -28.33 19.91
C ASN A 29 -2.21 -26.94 20.26
N GLY A 30 -2.62 -26.72 21.52
CA GLY A 30 -3.17 -25.45 21.98
C GLY A 30 -2.12 -24.35 22.24
N GLU A 31 -0.88 -24.71 22.56
CA GLU A 31 0.15 -23.74 23.00
C GLU A 31 1.00 -23.18 21.85
N LYS A 32 1.33 -23.97 20.82
CA LYS A 32 2.10 -23.49 19.64
C LYS A 32 1.28 -22.62 18.67
N ALA A 33 -0.05 -22.64 18.75
CA ALA A 33 -0.94 -21.85 17.90
C ALA A 33 -1.19 -20.41 18.40
N ARG A 34 -0.93 -20.11 19.67
CA ARG A 34 -1.12 -18.78 20.30
C ARG A 34 -0.09 -17.69 19.92
N PRO A 35 1.22 -17.95 19.70
CA PRO A 35 2.22 -16.88 19.58
C PRO A 35 2.11 -16.06 18.29
N TRP A 36 1.72 -16.66 17.16
CA TRP A 36 1.61 -15.93 15.89
C TRP A 36 0.34 -15.07 15.84
N LYS A 37 -0.79 -15.57 16.38
CA LYS A 37 -2.05 -14.80 16.47
C LYS A 37 -1.86 -13.55 17.33
N LEU A 38 -1.17 -13.70 18.46
CA LEU A 38 -0.82 -12.57 19.33
C LEU A 38 0.09 -11.56 18.63
N SER A 39 1.08 -12.04 17.88
CA SER A 39 1.97 -11.17 17.09
C SER A 39 1.22 -10.40 16.01
N VAL A 40 0.28 -11.05 15.31
CA VAL A 40 -0.58 -10.41 14.30
C VAL A 40 -1.50 -9.38 14.95
N PHE A 41 -2.13 -9.73 16.08
CA PHE A 41 -2.97 -8.80 16.83
C PHE A 41 -2.18 -7.56 17.26
N PHE A 42 -1.00 -7.75 17.87
CA PHE A 42 -0.12 -6.66 18.29
C PHE A 42 0.30 -5.77 17.10
N LEU A 43 0.58 -6.37 15.94
CA LEU A 43 0.95 -5.63 14.74
C LEU A 43 -0.21 -4.83 14.13
N CYS A 44 -1.42 -5.38 14.16
CA CYS A 44 -2.63 -4.65 13.78
C CYS A 44 -2.85 -3.49 14.74
N PHE A 45 -2.80 -3.74 16.05
CA PHE A 45 -2.93 -2.71 17.07
C PHE A 45 -1.88 -1.60 16.91
N TYR A 46 -0.61 -1.95 16.67
CA TYR A 46 0.43 -0.98 16.33
C TYR A 46 0.10 -0.17 15.06
N GLY A 47 -0.37 -0.82 14.00
CA GLY A 47 -0.79 -0.14 12.76
C GLY A 47 -1.96 0.82 12.98
N PHE A 48 -2.93 0.43 13.80
CA PHE A 48 -4.04 1.29 14.22
C PHE A 48 -3.53 2.50 15.02
N MET A 49 -2.73 2.28 16.07
CA MET A 49 -2.23 3.36 16.93
C MET A 49 -1.32 4.34 16.17
N THR A 50 -0.48 3.85 15.26
CA THR A 50 0.39 4.72 14.44
C THR A 50 -0.37 5.48 13.35
N ALA A 51 -1.60 5.08 13.02
CA ALA A 51 -2.48 5.81 12.13
C ALA A 51 -3.40 6.81 12.89
N LEU A 52 -3.53 6.66 14.20
CA LEU A 52 -4.42 7.46 15.04
C LEU A 52 -3.77 8.82 15.40
N LYS A 53 -4.01 9.85 14.59
CA LYS A 53 -3.41 11.20 14.71
C LYS A 53 -4.45 12.31 14.47
N PRO A 54 -5.31 12.61 15.47
CA PRO A 54 -6.47 13.47 15.27
C PRO A 54 -6.19 14.85 14.65
N GLY A 55 -4.99 15.40 14.86
CA GLY A 55 -4.58 16.68 14.31
C GLY A 55 -4.25 16.69 12.81
N GLU A 56 -4.11 15.54 12.16
CA GLU A 56 -3.54 15.44 10.80
C GLU A 56 -4.37 16.22 9.76
N ALA A 57 -5.70 16.15 9.84
CA ALA A 57 -6.63 16.91 8.98
C ALA A 57 -6.63 18.43 9.23
N PHE A 58 -5.97 18.87 10.31
CA PHE A 58 -5.94 20.25 10.78
C PHE A 58 -4.54 20.87 10.78
N ILE A 59 -3.51 20.17 10.25
CA ILE A 59 -2.15 20.71 10.14
C ILE A 59 -2.15 22.02 9.35
N THR A 60 -2.70 22.04 8.14
CA THR A 60 -2.73 23.25 7.32
C THR A 60 -3.54 24.39 7.95
N PRO A 61 -4.78 24.17 8.46
CA PRO A 61 -5.47 25.18 9.27
C PRO A 61 -4.64 25.71 10.45
N ASN A 62 -3.88 24.85 11.14
CA ASN A 62 -3.02 25.26 12.24
C ASN A 62 -1.86 26.16 11.77
N LEU A 63 -1.19 25.80 10.67
CA LEU A 63 -0.10 26.62 10.10
C LEU A 63 -0.58 28.02 9.68
N LEU A 64 -1.81 28.12 9.18
CA LEU A 64 -2.43 29.37 8.75
C LEU A 64 -3.21 30.08 9.86
N SER A 65 -3.18 29.54 11.09
CA SER A 65 -3.85 30.14 12.24
C SER A 65 -3.07 31.35 12.77
N PRO A 66 -3.69 32.23 13.59
CA PRO A 66 -3.00 33.37 14.20
C PRO A 66 -1.86 32.95 15.14
N GLU A 67 -1.88 31.72 15.67
CA GLU A 67 -0.83 31.21 16.57
C GLU A 67 0.50 30.96 15.84
N LYS A 68 0.44 30.44 14.60
CA LYS A 68 1.62 30.16 13.77
C LYS A 68 1.93 31.27 12.77
N ASN A 69 0.91 31.99 12.33
CA ASN A 69 0.99 33.19 11.51
C ASN A 69 1.82 33.04 10.20
N PHE A 70 1.77 31.86 9.57
CA PHE A 70 2.37 31.69 8.24
C PHE A 70 1.44 32.20 7.14
N THR A 71 2.03 32.78 6.11
CA THR A 71 1.27 33.14 4.90
C THR A 71 0.92 31.91 4.09
N ARG A 72 -0.19 31.98 3.32
CA ARG A 72 -0.58 30.90 2.42
C ARG A 72 0.51 30.58 1.39
N GLU A 73 1.20 31.60 0.89
CA GLU A 73 2.32 31.44 -0.04
C GLU A 73 3.50 30.70 0.61
N GLN A 74 3.89 31.03 1.84
CA GLN A 74 4.92 30.28 2.56
C GLN A 74 4.55 28.81 2.74
N VAL A 75 3.30 28.52 3.16
CA VAL A 75 2.84 27.14 3.33
C VAL A 75 2.84 26.39 2.00
N THR A 76 2.34 27.02 0.94
CA THR A 76 2.16 26.41 -0.38
C THR A 76 3.49 26.23 -1.14
N ASN A 77 4.32 27.27 -1.17
CA ASN A 77 5.44 27.36 -2.09
C ASN A 77 6.80 27.11 -1.42
N GLU A 78 6.86 27.10 -0.09
CA GLU A 78 8.11 26.92 0.67
C GLU A 78 8.10 25.74 1.64
N ILE A 79 6.96 25.46 2.30
CA ILE A 79 6.84 24.38 3.29
C ILE A 79 6.45 23.07 2.60
N MET A 80 5.26 23.00 1.96
CA MET A 80 4.75 21.75 1.35
C MET A 80 5.68 21.08 0.33
N PRO A 81 6.42 21.80 -0.55
CA PRO A 81 7.29 21.14 -1.54
C PRO A 81 8.37 20.26 -0.89
N VAL A 82 8.82 20.60 0.32
CA VAL A 82 9.85 19.84 1.06
C VAL A 82 9.43 18.39 1.30
N LEU A 83 8.13 18.14 1.55
CA LEU A 83 7.60 16.78 1.69
C LEU A 83 7.88 15.94 0.44
N THR A 84 7.62 16.51 -0.73
CA THR A 84 7.75 15.76 -1.99
C THR A 84 9.21 15.45 -2.28
N TYR A 85 10.11 16.43 -2.10
CA TYR A 85 11.54 16.23 -2.35
C TYR A 85 12.18 15.26 -1.36
N SER A 86 11.85 15.41 -0.07
CA SER A 86 12.34 14.52 0.97
C SER A 86 11.84 13.10 0.75
N TYR A 87 10.56 12.92 0.43
CA TYR A 87 9.99 11.61 0.12
C TYR A 87 10.70 10.94 -1.06
N MET A 88 10.93 11.66 -2.16
CA MET A 88 11.69 11.15 -3.31
C MET A 88 13.12 10.74 -2.90
N ALA A 89 13.83 11.60 -2.17
CA ALA A 89 15.23 11.37 -1.80
C ALA A 89 15.40 10.18 -0.85
N VAL A 90 14.51 10.03 0.14
CA VAL A 90 14.64 9.00 1.19
C VAL A 90 13.98 7.67 0.83
N LEU A 91 13.13 7.60 -0.21
CA LEU A 91 12.42 6.39 -0.59
C LEU A 91 13.37 5.24 -0.96
N VAL A 92 14.36 5.46 -1.84
CA VAL A 92 15.31 4.42 -2.26
C VAL A 92 16.20 3.95 -1.10
N PRO A 93 16.85 4.86 -0.32
CA PRO A 93 17.60 4.46 0.87
C PRO A 93 16.75 3.65 1.85
N THR A 94 15.52 4.10 2.13
CA THR A 94 14.61 3.42 3.07
C THR A 94 14.21 2.05 2.57
N PHE A 95 13.92 1.90 1.27
CA PHE A 95 13.62 0.61 0.65
C PHE A 95 14.77 -0.38 0.84
N LEU A 96 16.01 0.03 0.53
CA LEU A 96 17.20 -0.81 0.71
C LEU A 96 17.46 -1.13 2.19
N LEU A 97 17.29 -0.13 3.07
CA LEU A 97 17.51 -0.27 4.51
C LEU A 97 16.48 -1.20 5.17
N THR A 98 15.25 -1.22 4.65
CA THR A 98 14.16 -2.07 5.15
C THR A 98 14.53 -3.55 5.10
N ASP A 99 15.14 -4.00 4.00
CA ASP A 99 15.58 -5.39 3.88
C ASP A 99 16.91 -5.65 4.60
N LEU A 100 17.83 -4.67 4.61
CA LEU A 100 19.12 -4.80 5.30
C LEU A 100 18.96 -4.92 6.82
N LEU A 101 18.14 -4.06 7.42
CA LEU A 101 17.95 -3.96 8.88
C LEU A 101 16.86 -4.88 9.42
N ARG A 102 16.29 -5.77 8.58
CA ARG A 102 15.19 -6.66 8.96
C ARG A 102 13.99 -5.89 9.52
N TYR A 103 13.51 -4.88 8.79
CA TYR A 103 12.25 -4.13 8.96
C TYR A 103 12.07 -3.34 10.28
N LYS A 104 12.31 -3.94 11.46
CA LYS A 104 12.00 -3.34 12.78
C LYS A 104 12.67 -1.98 13.00
N PRO A 105 13.96 -1.76 12.72
CA PRO A 105 14.58 -0.44 12.85
C PRO A 105 13.93 0.63 11.96
N VAL A 106 13.43 0.25 10.78
CA VAL A 106 12.72 1.18 9.89
C VAL A 106 11.34 1.55 10.44
N LEU A 107 10.65 0.63 11.13
CA LEU A 107 9.40 0.93 11.84
C LEU A 107 9.61 1.84 13.05
N ILE A 108 10.72 1.65 13.78
CA ILE A 108 11.11 2.54 14.88
C ILE A 108 11.46 3.93 14.32
N LEU A 109 12.21 4.00 13.22
CA LEU A 109 12.51 5.26 12.54
C LEU A 109 11.24 5.99 12.08
N GLN A 110 10.26 5.26 11.56
CA GLN A 110 8.95 5.81 11.19
C GLN A 110 8.23 6.42 12.40
N ALA A 111 8.15 5.67 13.50
CA ALA A 111 7.47 6.12 14.72
C ALA A 111 8.19 7.29 15.37
N LEU A 112 9.53 7.29 15.39
CA LEU A 112 10.33 8.41 15.88
C LEU A 112 10.10 9.67 15.02
N SER A 113 10.11 9.52 13.69
CA SER A 113 9.84 10.64 12.77
C SER A 113 8.47 11.25 13.02
N GLN A 114 7.46 10.43 13.34
CA GLN A 114 6.13 10.91 13.71
C GLN A 114 6.13 11.71 15.02
N VAL A 115 6.81 11.25 16.05
CA VAL A 115 6.97 12.02 17.30
C VAL A 115 7.65 13.36 17.02
N VAL A 116 8.70 13.37 16.20
CA VAL A 116 9.41 14.61 15.82
C VAL A 116 8.49 15.58 15.07
N ILE A 117 7.66 15.11 14.13
CA ILE A 117 6.67 15.95 13.43
C ILE A 117 5.77 16.69 14.43
N TRP A 118 5.17 15.97 15.39
CA TRP A 118 4.24 16.56 16.34
C TRP A 118 4.93 17.46 17.38
N LEU A 119 6.17 17.14 17.78
CA LEU A 119 6.99 18.02 18.62
C LEU A 119 7.32 19.33 17.90
N ILE A 120 7.71 19.27 16.63
CA ILE A 120 7.97 20.46 15.82
C ILE A 120 6.68 21.25 15.58
N MET A 121 5.55 20.58 15.34
CA MET A 121 4.26 21.27 15.22
C MET A 121 3.88 22.05 16.48
N LEU A 122 4.22 21.55 17.67
CA LEU A 122 3.99 22.25 18.93
C LEU A 122 4.99 23.39 19.16
N LEU A 123 6.29 23.09 19.05
CA LEU A 123 7.37 23.97 19.51
C LEU A 123 7.91 24.93 18.43
N GLY A 124 7.75 24.58 17.15
CA GLY A 124 8.32 25.32 16.03
C GLY A 124 7.46 26.51 15.63
N ASP A 125 8.11 27.65 15.41
CA ASP A 125 7.50 28.94 15.02
C ASP A 125 8.12 29.49 13.72
N GLN A 126 9.38 29.16 13.44
CA GLN A 126 10.08 29.56 12.22
C GLN A 126 9.73 28.69 10.99
N LEU A 127 9.91 29.27 9.80
CA LEU A 127 9.76 28.60 8.52
C LEU A 127 10.61 27.31 8.42
N LEU A 128 11.87 27.37 8.87
CA LEU A 128 12.78 26.22 8.83
C LEU A 128 12.26 25.04 9.67
N HIS A 129 11.61 25.32 10.80
CA HIS A 129 11.00 24.26 11.61
C HIS A 129 9.90 23.55 10.82
N MET A 130 9.01 24.29 10.13
CA MET A 130 7.95 23.69 9.33
C MET A 130 8.48 22.92 8.12
N GLN A 131 9.56 23.39 7.50
CA GLN A 131 10.26 22.63 6.45
C GLN A 131 10.86 21.34 6.99
N LEU A 132 11.46 21.38 8.19
CA LEU A 132 11.99 20.19 8.85
C LEU A 132 10.86 19.21 9.23
N MET A 133 9.70 19.71 9.64
CA MET A 133 8.50 18.92 9.90
C MET A 133 8.09 18.14 8.64
N GLU A 134 7.99 18.80 7.49
CA GLU A 134 7.68 18.14 6.21
C GLU A 134 8.76 17.14 5.77
N PHE A 135 10.03 17.42 6.05
CA PHE A 135 11.12 16.48 5.81
C PHE A 135 10.93 15.16 6.60
N PHE A 136 10.60 15.23 7.89
CA PHE A 136 10.29 14.04 8.69
C PHE A 136 8.99 13.36 8.26
N TYR A 137 8.03 14.14 7.74
CA TYR A 137 6.83 13.59 7.13
C TYR A 137 7.17 12.76 5.87
N GLY A 138 8.11 13.24 5.04
CA GLY A 138 8.67 12.48 3.91
C GLY A 138 9.35 11.16 4.31
N ILE A 139 10.11 11.16 5.41
CA ILE A 139 10.68 9.93 6.00
C ILE A 139 9.56 8.97 6.40
N THR A 140 8.51 9.45 7.06
CA THR A 140 7.38 8.58 7.43
C THR A 140 6.72 7.96 6.20
N MET A 141 6.52 8.73 5.13
CA MET A 141 5.94 8.24 3.88
C MET A 141 6.79 7.13 3.25
N ALA A 142 8.12 7.26 3.27
CA ALA A 142 9.03 6.22 2.80
C ALA A 142 9.00 4.96 3.66
N CYS A 143 9.04 5.10 4.99
CA CYS A 143 9.08 3.96 5.90
C CYS A 143 7.78 3.12 5.91
N ARG A 144 6.65 3.68 5.44
CA ARG A 144 5.36 2.99 5.38
C ARG A 144 5.42 1.66 4.61
N VAL A 145 6.31 1.54 3.63
CA VAL A 145 6.54 0.30 2.86
C VAL A 145 7.02 -0.83 3.77
N ALA A 146 7.84 -0.52 4.79
CA ALA A 146 8.38 -1.50 5.72
C ALA A 146 7.29 -2.18 6.55
N TYR A 147 6.22 -1.47 6.90
CA TYR A 147 5.11 -2.05 7.67
C TYR A 147 4.42 -3.19 6.91
N SER A 148 4.15 -2.98 5.62
CA SER A 148 3.52 -4.00 4.78
C SER A 148 4.42 -5.22 4.62
N SER A 149 5.72 -5.01 4.39
CA SER A 149 6.70 -6.10 4.24
C SER A 149 6.97 -6.87 5.53
N TYR A 150 6.95 -6.19 6.67
CA TYR A 150 7.18 -6.80 7.98
C TYR A 150 6.12 -7.85 8.33
N ILE A 151 4.86 -7.61 7.98
CA ILE A 151 3.76 -8.57 8.20
C ILE A 151 4.07 -9.92 7.54
N PHE A 152 4.55 -9.89 6.30
CA PHE A 152 4.86 -11.10 5.52
C PHE A 152 6.07 -11.87 6.08
N SER A 153 6.94 -11.21 6.84
CA SER A 153 8.11 -11.85 7.47
C SER A 153 7.76 -12.67 8.73
N LEU A 154 6.61 -12.40 9.36
CA LEU A 154 6.21 -13.02 10.64
C LEU A 154 5.30 -14.23 10.48
N VAL A 155 4.67 -14.39 9.31
CA VAL A 155 3.55 -15.32 9.10
C VAL A 155 3.91 -16.33 8.02
N SER A 156 3.29 -17.52 8.01
CA SER A 156 3.42 -18.47 6.91
C SER A 156 2.69 -17.99 5.64
N PRO A 157 3.12 -18.41 4.45
CA PRO A 157 2.49 -18.00 3.18
C PRO A 157 0.98 -18.27 3.11
N ASP A 158 0.49 -19.33 3.76
CA ASP A 158 -0.93 -19.74 3.77
C ASP A 158 -1.85 -18.69 4.39
N LEU A 159 -1.30 -17.79 5.21
CA LEU A 159 -2.04 -16.78 5.94
C LEU A 159 -1.79 -15.35 5.41
N TYR A 160 -0.95 -15.18 4.37
CA TYR A 160 -0.55 -13.85 3.86
C TYR A 160 -1.72 -12.97 3.47
N GLN A 161 -2.66 -13.51 2.69
CA GLN A 161 -3.82 -12.75 2.23
C GLN A 161 -4.69 -12.28 3.42
N ARG A 162 -4.94 -13.18 4.37
CA ARG A 162 -5.80 -12.90 5.53
C ARG A 162 -5.17 -11.89 6.47
N VAL A 163 -3.88 -12.06 6.80
CA VAL A 163 -3.16 -11.14 7.70
C VAL A 163 -2.91 -9.78 7.05
N ALA A 164 -2.60 -9.73 5.76
CA ALA A 164 -2.50 -8.47 5.02
C ALA A 164 -3.83 -7.69 5.05
N SER A 165 -4.96 -8.39 4.88
CA SER A 165 -6.29 -7.79 4.98
C SER A 165 -6.57 -7.23 6.37
N TYR A 166 -6.25 -7.98 7.43
CA TYR A 166 -6.43 -7.53 8.82
C TYR A 166 -5.61 -6.28 9.13
N SER A 167 -4.33 -6.30 8.78
CA SER A 167 -3.43 -5.18 9.01
C SER A 167 -3.88 -3.94 8.24
N ARG A 168 -4.20 -4.07 6.94
CA ARG A 168 -4.68 -2.94 6.13
C ARG A 168 -5.99 -2.37 6.69
N SER A 169 -6.91 -3.22 7.10
CA SER A 169 -8.18 -2.80 7.72
C SER A 169 -7.93 -2.06 9.04
N SER A 170 -7.00 -2.55 9.85
CA SER A 170 -6.64 -1.93 11.13
C SER A 170 -6.03 -0.54 10.95
N VAL A 171 -5.15 -0.35 9.95
CA VAL A 171 -4.59 0.96 9.60
C VAL A 171 -5.68 1.91 9.09
N LEU A 172 -6.55 1.44 8.17
CA LEU A 172 -7.66 2.25 7.66
C LEU A 172 -8.64 2.66 8.76
N PHE A 173 -8.94 1.75 9.69
CA PHE A 173 -9.76 2.04 10.85
C PHE A 173 -9.09 3.05 11.78
N GLY A 174 -7.76 3.01 11.91
CA GLY A 174 -6.99 4.02 12.64
C GLY A 174 -7.09 5.41 12.01
N VAL A 175 -6.94 5.51 10.68
CA VAL A 175 -7.13 6.77 9.94
C VAL A 175 -8.56 7.28 10.09
N PHE A 176 -9.57 6.42 9.92
CA PHE A 176 -10.96 6.80 10.11
C PHE A 176 -11.24 7.33 11.53
N THR A 177 -10.81 6.57 12.54
CA THR A 177 -10.98 6.96 13.96
C THR A 177 -10.24 8.26 14.26
N SER A 178 -9.06 8.45 13.68
CA SER A 178 -8.27 9.68 13.77
C SER A 178 -9.06 10.88 13.29
N SER A 179 -9.55 10.80 12.06
CA SER A 179 -10.26 11.90 11.40
C SER A 179 -11.58 12.22 12.10
N VAL A 180 -12.32 11.21 12.57
CA VAL A 180 -13.54 11.40 13.37
C VAL A 180 -13.21 12.04 14.72
N LEU A 181 -12.22 11.52 15.45
CA LEU A 181 -11.83 12.07 16.75
C LEU A 181 -11.38 13.52 16.63
N GLY A 182 -10.55 13.84 15.62
CA GLY A 182 -10.14 15.21 15.34
C GLY A 182 -11.30 16.13 15.04
N GLN A 183 -12.25 15.66 14.22
CA GLN A 183 -13.45 16.43 13.91
C GLN A 183 -14.33 16.67 15.13
N LEU A 184 -14.52 15.67 16.00
CA LEU A 184 -15.31 15.79 17.22
C LEU A 184 -14.65 16.75 18.22
N CYS A 185 -13.33 16.68 18.39
CA CYS A 185 -12.59 17.61 19.25
C CYS A 185 -12.75 19.07 18.80
N MET A 186 -12.66 19.34 17.49
CA MET A 186 -12.82 20.69 16.96
C MET A 186 -14.28 21.18 17.01
N SER A 187 -15.24 20.33 16.63
CA SER A 187 -16.65 20.74 16.47
C SER A 187 -17.46 20.75 17.77
N LEU A 188 -17.31 19.72 18.62
CA LEU A 188 -18.06 19.58 19.87
C LEU A 188 -17.24 20.03 21.08
N GLY A 189 -15.94 19.73 21.07
CA GLY A 189 -15.04 20.04 22.19
C GLY A 189 -14.52 21.48 22.21
N ASN A 190 -14.68 22.24 21.11
CA ASN A 190 -14.13 23.58 20.92
C ASN A 190 -12.63 23.67 21.33
N VAL A 191 -11.89 22.59 21.04
CA VAL A 191 -10.49 22.41 21.42
C VAL A 191 -9.57 23.21 20.48
N SER A 192 -8.50 23.81 21.00
CA SER A 192 -7.53 24.53 20.16
C SER A 192 -6.65 23.58 19.34
N TYR A 193 -6.04 24.08 18.25
CA TYR A 193 -5.11 23.31 17.43
C TYR A 193 -3.89 22.82 18.23
N SER A 194 -3.44 23.61 19.21
CA SER A 194 -2.36 23.23 20.13
C SER A 194 -2.73 22.00 20.98
N THR A 195 -3.90 22.01 21.62
CA THR A 195 -4.38 20.84 22.39
C THR A 195 -4.57 19.62 21.50
N LEU A 196 -5.07 19.78 20.28
CA LEU A 196 -5.19 18.68 19.32
C LEU A 196 -3.82 18.10 18.92
N SER A 197 -2.80 18.95 18.84
CA SER A 197 -1.42 18.55 18.59
C SER A 197 -0.83 17.79 19.78
N TYR A 198 -1.12 18.18 21.03
CA TYR A 198 -0.75 17.42 22.24
C TYR A 198 -1.41 16.04 22.28
N VAL A 199 -2.70 15.96 21.96
CA VAL A 199 -3.43 14.68 21.87
C VAL A 199 -2.79 13.77 20.82
N SER A 200 -2.48 14.32 19.64
CA SER A 200 -1.82 13.58 18.56
C SER A 200 -0.42 13.12 18.95
N LEU A 201 0.35 13.97 19.64
CA LEU A 201 1.67 13.63 20.20
C LEU A 201 1.56 12.45 21.18
N GLY A 202 0.54 12.44 22.04
CA GLY A 202 0.28 11.33 22.97
C GLY A 202 0.07 10.00 22.24
N PHE A 203 -0.76 9.99 21.19
CA PHE A 203 -1.00 8.78 20.39
C PHE A 203 0.25 8.32 19.64
N VAL A 204 0.99 9.21 18.97
CA VAL A 204 2.21 8.81 18.26
C VAL A 204 3.34 8.41 19.21
N GLY A 205 3.41 9.01 20.40
CA GLY A 205 4.35 8.63 21.46
C GLY A 205 4.06 7.22 21.97
N PHE A 206 2.80 6.88 22.18
CA PHE A 206 2.40 5.49 22.47
C PHE A 206 2.71 4.54 21.30
N GLY A 207 2.50 4.97 20.06
CA GLY A 207 2.91 4.23 18.87
C GLY A 207 4.42 3.93 18.83
N LEU A 208 5.25 4.90 19.22
CA LEU A 208 6.70 4.69 19.36
C LEU A 208 7.03 3.65 20.42
N LEU A 209 6.39 3.70 21.59
CA LEU A 209 6.56 2.67 22.62
C LEU A 209 6.22 1.28 22.08
N LEU A 210 5.07 1.13 21.41
CA LEU A 210 4.68 -0.14 20.79
C LEU A 210 5.71 -0.63 19.76
N SER A 211 6.31 0.27 18.98
CA SER A 211 7.31 -0.09 17.96
C SER A 211 8.55 -0.76 18.55
N VAL A 212 8.95 -0.38 19.77
CA VAL A 212 10.10 -0.97 20.48
C VAL A 212 9.80 -2.41 20.87
N PHE A 213 8.56 -2.69 21.28
CA PHE A 213 8.10 -4.02 21.70
C PHE A 213 7.72 -4.94 20.53
N LEU A 214 7.83 -4.50 19.27
CA LEU A 214 7.59 -5.37 18.11
C LEU A 214 8.55 -6.57 18.09
N PRO A 215 8.07 -7.77 17.71
CA PRO A 215 8.92 -8.96 17.66
C PRO A 215 10.04 -8.81 16.61
N TRP A 216 11.21 -9.40 16.85
CA TRP A 216 12.26 -9.39 15.84
C TRP A 216 11.92 -10.37 14.70
N PRO A 217 11.92 -9.93 13.43
CA PRO A 217 11.58 -10.81 12.33
C PRO A 217 12.75 -11.75 12.05
N LYS A 218 12.45 -13.04 11.87
CA LYS A 218 13.45 -14.11 11.72
C LYS A 218 13.94 -14.29 10.27
N ARG A 219 13.28 -13.68 9.27
CA ARG A 219 13.57 -13.83 7.84
C ARG A 219 13.61 -12.46 7.15
N SER A 220 14.55 -12.26 6.23
CA SER A 220 14.53 -11.12 5.28
C SER A 220 14.15 -11.60 3.88
N LEU A 221 13.53 -10.76 3.06
CA LEU A 221 13.13 -11.12 1.70
C LEU A 221 14.32 -11.27 0.71
N PHE A 222 15.36 -10.43 0.80
CA PHE A 222 16.39 -10.36 -0.25
C PHE A 222 17.82 -10.75 0.16
N PHE A 223 18.35 -10.26 1.29
CA PHE A 223 19.80 -10.33 1.56
C PHE A 223 20.25 -11.36 2.60
N ASN A 224 19.33 -11.87 3.42
CA ASN A 224 19.63 -12.69 4.59
C ASN A 224 18.77 -13.98 4.61
N ARG A 225 18.71 -14.68 3.47
CA ARG A 225 18.27 -16.09 3.40
C ARG A 225 19.32 -16.90 4.18
N THR A 226 18.90 -17.56 5.25
CA THR A 226 19.74 -18.30 6.21
C THR A 226 20.88 -19.07 5.55
N ALA A 227 22.12 -18.81 5.98
CA ALA A 227 23.35 -19.50 5.55
C ALA A 227 23.46 -20.97 6.03
N GLY A 228 22.35 -21.67 6.25
CA GLY A 228 22.35 -23.01 6.86
C GLY A 228 21.12 -23.88 6.58
N GLY A 229 20.28 -23.51 5.62
CA GLY A 229 19.24 -24.40 5.10
C GLY A 229 19.58 -24.70 3.65
N GLU A 230 19.62 -25.98 3.30
CA GLU A 230 19.69 -26.48 1.92
C GLU A 230 18.97 -25.52 0.98
N ARG A 231 19.60 -25.17 -0.14
CA ARG A 231 18.88 -24.53 -1.26
C ARG A 231 17.62 -25.37 -1.49
N PRO A 232 16.39 -24.94 -1.13
CA PRO A 232 15.28 -25.46 -1.89
C PRO A 232 15.62 -24.94 -3.29
N ALA A 233 15.61 -25.80 -4.30
CA ALA A 233 15.79 -25.39 -5.67
C ALA A 233 14.88 -24.18 -5.91
N ALA A 234 15.43 -22.97 -5.77
CA ALA A 234 14.79 -21.74 -6.13
C ALA A 234 14.53 -22.00 -7.60
N SER A 235 13.24 -22.11 -7.93
CA SER A 235 12.73 -22.43 -9.24
C SER A 235 13.77 -22.04 -10.28
N LYS A 236 14.48 -23.04 -10.83
CA LYS A 236 15.17 -22.85 -12.09
C LYS A 236 14.13 -22.15 -12.93
N SER A 237 14.42 -20.92 -13.34
CA SER A 237 13.54 -20.20 -14.25
C SER A 237 13.16 -21.19 -15.34
N GLU A 238 11.87 -21.34 -15.66
CA GLU A 238 11.40 -22.20 -16.75
C GLU A 238 12.16 -21.90 -18.07
N LEU A 239 12.86 -20.76 -18.14
CA LEU A 239 13.77 -20.36 -19.21
C LEU A 239 15.14 -21.10 -19.22
N ASP A 240 15.66 -21.55 -18.07
CA ASP A 240 16.92 -22.33 -18.00
C ASP A 240 16.75 -23.76 -18.55
N ARG A 241 15.52 -24.25 -18.69
CA ARG A 241 15.24 -25.54 -19.36
C ARG A 241 15.22 -25.46 -20.88
N MET A 242 15.25 -24.27 -21.49
CA MET A 242 14.96 -24.14 -22.92
C MET A 242 16.12 -23.75 -23.85
N LYS A 243 17.31 -23.38 -23.36
CA LYS A 243 18.51 -23.28 -24.20
C LYS A 243 19.80 -23.57 -23.41
N PRO A 244 20.53 -24.66 -23.71
CA PRO A 244 21.91 -24.77 -23.27
C PRO A 244 22.75 -23.86 -24.18
N ALA A 245 23.04 -22.63 -23.74
CA ALA A 245 24.01 -21.77 -24.40
C ALA A 245 25.31 -21.75 -23.58
N PRO A 246 26.49 -21.82 -24.23
CA PRO A 246 27.75 -22.01 -23.55
C PRO A 246 28.14 -20.79 -22.70
N ALA A 247 28.73 -21.07 -21.54
CA ALA A 247 29.22 -20.09 -20.58
C ALA A 247 30.24 -19.14 -21.24
N SER A 248 29.81 -17.91 -21.51
CA SER A 248 30.73 -16.78 -21.70
C SER A 248 30.92 -16.07 -20.36
N PRO A 249 32.13 -15.59 -20.04
CA PRO A 249 32.39 -14.88 -18.80
C PRO A 249 31.68 -13.52 -18.86
N ALA A 250 30.54 -13.42 -18.16
CA ALA A 250 29.88 -12.14 -17.96
C ALA A 250 30.68 -11.32 -16.93
N PRO A 251 30.80 -9.99 -17.11
CA PRO A 251 31.57 -9.15 -16.19
C PRO A 251 30.92 -9.10 -14.79
N ALA A 252 31.73 -9.11 -13.73
CA ALA A 252 31.33 -9.29 -12.32
C ALA A 252 30.19 -8.39 -11.79
N TRP A 253 29.98 -7.20 -12.36
CA TRP A 253 28.84 -6.34 -12.03
C TRP A 253 27.47 -6.91 -12.45
N LYS A 254 27.43 -7.83 -13.42
CA LYS A 254 26.24 -8.60 -13.81
C LYS A 254 25.94 -9.78 -12.88
N GLU A 255 26.80 -10.08 -11.90
CA GLU A 255 26.54 -11.11 -10.89
C GLU A 255 25.79 -10.56 -9.67
N SER A 256 25.65 -9.23 -9.56
CA SER A 256 24.78 -8.64 -8.55
C SER A 256 23.33 -8.99 -8.85
N VAL A 257 22.68 -9.69 -7.90
CA VAL A 257 21.25 -10.06 -7.95
C VAL A 257 20.39 -8.85 -8.31
N PHE A 258 20.74 -7.67 -7.82
CA PHE A 258 20.03 -6.42 -8.11
C PHE A 258 20.10 -6.00 -9.59
N VAL A 259 21.26 -6.18 -10.23
CA VAL A 259 21.46 -5.85 -11.66
C VAL A 259 20.74 -6.87 -12.54
N GLN A 260 20.75 -8.15 -12.17
CA GLN A 260 19.98 -9.19 -12.87
C GLN A 260 18.47 -8.94 -12.77
N MET A 261 17.98 -8.59 -11.57
CA MET A 261 16.56 -8.23 -11.39
C MET A 261 16.17 -6.99 -12.20
N LEU A 262 17.01 -5.95 -12.26
CA LEU A 262 16.76 -4.77 -13.10
C LEU A 262 16.73 -5.10 -14.60
N LEU A 263 17.62 -5.99 -15.06
CA LEU A 263 17.61 -6.49 -16.44
C LEU A 263 16.35 -7.32 -16.74
N GLU A 264 15.88 -8.09 -15.77
CA GLU A 264 14.64 -8.87 -15.87
C GLU A 264 13.42 -7.95 -15.93
N VAL A 265 13.37 -6.89 -15.12
CA VAL A 265 12.36 -5.82 -15.19
C VAL A 265 12.28 -5.20 -16.59
N LYS A 266 13.43 -4.94 -17.26
CA LYS A 266 13.45 -4.44 -18.65
C LYS A 266 12.74 -5.38 -19.62
N ASN A 267 12.85 -6.68 -19.43
CA ASN A 267 12.15 -7.66 -20.26
C ASN A 267 10.66 -7.74 -19.93
N VAL A 268 10.25 -7.53 -18.68
CA VAL A 268 8.82 -7.55 -18.33
C VAL A 268 8.09 -6.27 -18.74
N VAL A 269 8.75 -5.12 -18.75
CA VAL A 269 8.20 -3.84 -19.29
C VAL A 269 7.86 -3.93 -20.78
N LYS A 270 8.39 -4.93 -21.52
CA LYS A 270 8.02 -5.17 -22.92
C LYS A 270 6.61 -5.74 -23.10
N LYS A 271 5.99 -6.30 -22.05
CA LYS A 271 4.60 -6.82 -22.13
C LYS A 271 3.61 -5.64 -22.16
N PRO A 272 2.74 -5.52 -23.19
CA PRO A 272 1.85 -4.36 -23.35
C PRO A 272 0.95 -4.08 -22.13
N ARG A 273 0.34 -5.13 -21.55
CA ARG A 273 -0.55 -5.00 -20.38
C ARG A 273 0.17 -4.51 -19.14
N MET A 274 1.34 -5.08 -18.85
CA MET A 274 2.15 -4.66 -17.71
C MET A 274 2.61 -3.22 -17.87
N ARG A 275 3.03 -2.83 -19.09
CA ARG A 275 3.41 -1.45 -19.38
C ARG A 275 2.27 -0.47 -19.15
N LEU A 276 1.05 -0.79 -19.59
CA LEU A 276 -0.13 0.05 -19.37
C LEU A 276 -0.36 0.32 -17.88
N TRP A 277 -0.44 -0.74 -17.07
CA TRP A 277 -0.74 -0.62 -15.63
C TRP A 277 0.43 -0.05 -14.82
N SER A 278 1.67 -0.30 -15.22
CA SER A 278 2.87 0.34 -14.63
C SER A 278 2.91 1.84 -14.93
N LEU A 279 2.66 2.25 -16.18
CA LEU A 279 2.57 3.67 -16.53
C LEU A 279 1.38 4.35 -15.85
N TRP A 280 0.23 3.69 -15.82
CA TRP A 280 -0.93 4.19 -15.06
C TRP A 280 -0.58 4.38 -13.57
N TRP A 281 0.11 3.42 -12.95
CA TRP A 281 0.53 3.55 -11.55
C TRP A 281 1.40 4.79 -11.36
N VAL A 282 2.42 4.99 -12.20
CA VAL A 282 3.31 6.16 -12.14
C VAL A 282 2.50 7.46 -12.30
N PHE A 283 1.81 7.63 -13.42
CA PHE A 283 1.15 8.90 -13.76
C PHE A 283 -0.03 9.22 -12.85
N ASN A 284 -0.86 8.22 -12.53
CA ASN A 284 -2.04 8.45 -11.71
C ASN A 284 -1.67 8.64 -10.24
N SER A 285 -0.67 7.92 -9.72
CA SER A 285 -0.16 8.16 -8.36
C SER A 285 0.43 9.56 -8.22
N THR A 286 1.16 10.05 -9.24
CA THR A 286 1.67 11.42 -9.25
C THR A 286 0.53 12.43 -9.12
N GLY A 287 -0.49 12.34 -9.98
CA GLY A 287 -1.65 13.22 -9.91
C GLY A 287 -2.39 13.14 -8.57
N TYR A 288 -2.55 11.93 -8.04
CA TYR A 288 -3.17 11.70 -6.74
C TYR A 288 -2.43 12.38 -5.59
N TYR A 289 -1.09 12.23 -5.52
CA TYR A 289 -0.30 12.82 -4.44
C TYR A 289 -0.19 14.35 -4.55
N LEU A 290 -0.15 14.91 -5.76
CA LEU A 290 -0.24 16.36 -5.98
C LEU A 290 -1.53 16.92 -5.36
N VAL A 291 -2.66 16.27 -5.59
CA VAL A 291 -3.93 16.68 -4.99
C VAL A 291 -3.91 16.46 -3.47
N LEU A 292 -3.49 15.28 -3.01
CA LEU A 292 -3.50 14.93 -1.58
C LEU A 292 -2.66 15.90 -0.72
N PHE A 293 -1.51 16.35 -1.20
CA PHE A 293 -0.63 17.23 -0.44
C PHE A 293 -1.11 18.68 -0.40
N TYR A 294 -1.87 19.14 -1.40
CA TYR A 294 -2.30 20.54 -1.50
C TYR A 294 -3.79 20.77 -1.24
N VAL A 295 -4.61 19.72 -1.10
CA VAL A 295 -6.06 19.85 -0.93
C VAL A 295 -6.46 20.63 0.34
N HIS A 296 -5.75 20.44 1.46
CA HIS A 296 -6.05 21.18 2.69
C HIS A 296 -5.78 22.69 2.54
N ILE A 297 -4.82 23.08 1.70
CA ILE A 297 -4.54 24.48 1.36
C ILE A 297 -5.66 25.04 0.49
N LEU A 298 -6.11 24.27 -0.50
CA LEU A 298 -7.24 24.66 -1.34
C LEU A 298 -8.51 24.88 -0.50
N TRP A 299 -8.83 23.96 0.41
CA TRP A 299 -9.98 24.10 1.31
C TRP A 299 -9.87 25.34 2.18
N ASN A 300 -8.68 25.64 2.72
CA ASN A 300 -8.48 26.86 3.48
C ASN A 300 -8.60 28.13 2.61
N LYS A 301 -8.26 28.06 1.31
CA LYS A 301 -8.44 29.19 0.39
C LYS A 301 -9.92 29.43 0.06
N VAL A 302 -10.69 28.36 -0.16
CA VAL A 302 -12.15 28.42 -0.43
C VAL A 302 -12.94 28.77 0.84
N TYR A 303 -12.51 28.28 1.99
CA TYR A 303 -13.18 28.46 3.28
C TYR A 303 -12.15 28.62 4.40
N ALA A 304 -11.77 29.87 4.66
CA ALA A 304 -10.72 30.20 5.62
C ALA A 304 -11.11 29.77 7.04
N ALA A 305 -10.29 28.92 7.65
CA ALA A 305 -10.50 28.42 9.02
C ALA A 305 -10.42 29.52 10.08
N THR A 306 -9.73 30.63 9.79
CA THR A 306 -9.62 31.81 10.66
C THR A 306 -10.92 32.60 10.74
N GLU A 307 -11.73 32.56 9.68
CA GLU A 307 -12.97 33.33 9.56
C GLU A 307 -14.20 32.48 9.89
N ASN A 308 -14.06 31.15 9.89
CA ASN A 308 -15.18 30.22 9.97
C ASN A 308 -15.03 29.19 11.07
N LYS A 309 -16.04 29.10 11.94
CA LYS A 309 -16.06 28.19 13.10
C LYS A 309 -16.29 26.72 12.74
N HIS A 310 -16.83 26.42 11.56
CA HIS A 310 -17.27 25.08 11.16
C HIS A 310 -16.41 24.48 10.03
N VAL A 311 -15.15 24.14 10.34
CA VAL A 311 -14.25 23.43 9.41
C VAL A 311 -14.46 21.92 9.54
N TYR A 312 -14.76 21.23 8.44
CA TYR A 312 -15.11 19.79 8.43
C TYR A 312 -14.02 18.88 7.83
N ASN A 313 -12.76 19.34 7.77
CA ASN A 313 -11.66 18.59 7.16
C ASN A 313 -11.54 17.15 7.68
N GLY A 314 -11.67 16.94 9.01
CA GLY A 314 -11.64 15.60 9.60
C GLY A 314 -12.84 14.75 9.16
N GLY A 315 -14.04 15.33 9.06
CA GLY A 315 -15.21 14.63 8.53
C GLY A 315 -15.02 14.18 7.08
N VAL A 316 -14.41 15.03 6.26
CA VAL A 316 -14.15 14.76 4.84
C VAL A 316 -13.07 13.70 4.65
N GLU A 317 -12.00 13.73 5.45
CA GLU A 317 -10.98 12.67 5.49
C GLU A 317 -11.57 11.32 5.93
N ALA A 318 -12.47 11.32 6.93
CA ALA A 318 -13.17 10.11 7.35
C ALA A 318 -14.08 9.56 6.24
N ALA A 319 -14.91 10.42 5.63
CA ALA A 319 -15.81 10.03 4.55
C ALA A 319 -15.06 9.52 3.32
N SER A 320 -13.98 10.19 2.93
CA SER A 320 -13.13 9.78 1.81
C SER A 320 -12.39 8.48 2.10
N THR A 321 -11.96 8.23 3.34
CA THR A 321 -11.37 6.94 3.76
C THR A 321 -12.38 5.81 3.66
N LEU A 322 -13.62 6.03 4.12
CA LEU A 322 -14.69 5.04 4.04
C LEU A 322 -15.07 4.72 2.59
N LEU A 323 -15.28 5.75 1.76
CA LEU A 323 -15.58 5.56 0.34
C LEU A 323 -14.43 4.86 -0.38
N SER A 324 -13.18 5.19 -0.06
CA SER A 324 -12.00 4.53 -0.62
C SER A 324 -11.96 3.03 -0.31
N ALA A 325 -12.38 2.63 0.91
CA ALA A 325 -12.48 1.24 1.30
C ALA A 325 -13.58 0.52 0.50
N VAL A 326 -14.77 1.12 0.39
CA VAL A 326 -15.89 0.58 -0.40
C VAL A 326 -15.51 0.45 -1.88
N ALA A 327 -14.88 1.48 -2.45
CA ALA A 327 -14.41 1.49 -3.82
C ALA A 327 -13.38 0.40 -4.08
N SER A 328 -12.39 0.25 -3.19
CA SER A 328 -11.37 -0.80 -3.28
C SER A 328 -11.97 -2.21 -3.20
N PHE A 329 -12.95 -2.40 -2.31
CA PHE A 329 -13.67 -3.68 -2.17
C PHE A 329 -14.49 -3.99 -3.43
N THR A 330 -15.24 -3.01 -3.93
CA THR A 330 -16.08 -3.14 -5.12
C THR A 330 -15.26 -3.52 -6.34
N ALA A 331 -14.06 -2.97 -6.49
CA ALA A 331 -13.15 -3.28 -7.59
C ALA A 331 -12.83 -4.78 -7.72
N GLY A 332 -12.80 -5.52 -6.60
CA GLY A 332 -12.56 -6.97 -6.58
C GLY A 332 -13.67 -7.81 -7.23
N PHE A 333 -14.89 -7.27 -7.38
CA PHE A 333 -16.03 -7.97 -7.97
C PHE A 333 -16.25 -7.63 -9.45
N VAL A 334 -15.47 -6.71 -10.02
CA VAL A 334 -15.66 -6.21 -11.39
C VAL A 334 -15.11 -7.19 -12.41
N LYS A 335 -15.97 -8.05 -12.94
CA LYS A 335 -15.65 -9.02 -14.00
C LYS A 335 -15.78 -8.38 -15.38
N ILE A 336 -14.71 -7.76 -15.86
CA ILE A 336 -14.63 -7.17 -17.20
C ILE A 336 -13.51 -7.88 -17.98
N ARG A 337 -13.65 -7.95 -19.32
CA ARG A 337 -12.54 -8.34 -20.21
C ARG A 337 -11.47 -7.25 -20.21
N TRP A 338 -10.64 -7.24 -19.17
CA TRP A 338 -9.57 -6.27 -18.95
C TRP A 338 -8.53 -6.23 -20.08
N SER A 339 -8.54 -7.18 -21.00
CA SER A 339 -7.70 -7.19 -22.20
C SER A 339 -8.11 -6.19 -23.27
N VAL A 340 -9.39 -5.82 -23.33
CA VAL A 340 -9.97 -4.94 -24.37
C VAL A 340 -10.43 -3.62 -23.77
N TRP A 341 -10.93 -3.66 -22.53
CA TRP A 341 -11.59 -2.51 -21.91
C TRP A 341 -10.72 -1.73 -20.91
N SER A 342 -9.50 -2.16 -20.62
CA SER A 342 -8.62 -1.48 -19.64
C SER A 342 -8.42 -0.01 -19.95
N GLU A 343 -8.01 0.30 -21.18
CA GLU A 343 -7.70 1.63 -21.65
C GLU A 343 -8.94 2.53 -21.61
N LEU A 344 -10.10 1.99 -21.96
CA LEU A 344 -11.35 2.74 -21.91
C LEU A 344 -11.77 3.03 -20.47
N VAL A 345 -11.74 2.03 -19.59
CA VAL A 345 -12.10 2.19 -18.17
C VAL A 345 -11.17 3.19 -17.48
N ILE A 346 -9.86 3.08 -17.71
CA ILE A 346 -8.88 4.04 -17.21
C ILE A 346 -9.19 5.43 -17.76
N GLY A 347 -9.38 5.57 -19.08
CA GLY A 347 -9.67 6.85 -19.73
C GLY A 347 -10.93 7.53 -19.18
N ILE A 348 -12.02 6.79 -19.00
CA ILE A 348 -13.28 7.32 -18.43
C ILE A 348 -13.07 7.76 -16.99
N ILE A 349 -12.43 6.94 -16.16
CA ILE A 349 -12.21 7.29 -14.74
C ILE A 349 -11.28 8.49 -14.62
N THR A 350 -10.21 8.55 -15.41
CA THR A 350 -9.31 9.71 -15.46
C THR A 350 -10.03 10.97 -15.96
N ALA A 351 -10.99 10.85 -16.90
CA ALA A 351 -11.82 11.97 -17.36
C ALA A 351 -12.71 12.52 -16.23
N VAL A 352 -13.35 11.62 -15.48
CA VAL A 352 -14.16 11.99 -14.31
C VAL A 352 -13.28 12.65 -13.25
N GLN A 353 -12.09 12.13 -12.98
CA GLN A 353 -11.13 12.77 -12.07
C GLN A 353 -10.71 14.16 -12.55
N ALA A 354 -10.47 14.36 -13.85
CA ALA A 354 -10.20 15.68 -14.42
C ALA A 354 -11.37 16.64 -14.16
N ALA A 355 -12.61 16.23 -14.46
CA ALA A 355 -13.80 17.06 -14.22
C ALA A 355 -13.95 17.45 -12.73
N LEU A 356 -13.71 16.51 -11.82
CA LEU A 356 -13.73 16.79 -10.38
C LEU A 356 -12.65 17.79 -9.96
N LEU A 357 -11.45 17.72 -10.53
CA LEU A 357 -10.38 18.69 -10.27
C LEU A 357 -10.71 20.07 -10.82
N PHE A 358 -11.34 20.15 -11.99
CA PHE A 358 -11.84 21.42 -12.53
C PHE A 358 -12.87 22.04 -11.58
N VAL A 359 -13.84 21.25 -11.11
CA VAL A 359 -14.83 21.72 -10.12
C VAL A 359 -14.17 22.21 -8.84
N MET A 360 -13.22 21.45 -8.27
CA MET A 360 -12.48 21.85 -7.07
C MET A 360 -11.68 23.14 -7.27
N GLY A 361 -11.10 23.34 -8.46
CA GLY A 361 -10.29 24.51 -8.78
C GLY A 361 -11.07 25.81 -8.95
N TYR A 362 -12.36 25.75 -9.30
CA TYR A 362 -13.18 26.93 -9.62
C TYR A 362 -14.36 27.17 -8.67
N THR A 363 -14.71 26.22 -7.80
CA THR A 363 -15.83 26.38 -6.87
C THR A 363 -15.46 27.25 -5.67
N ASP A 364 -16.33 28.21 -5.33
CA ASP A 364 -16.27 28.95 -4.07
C ASP A 364 -17.06 28.25 -2.94
N ASN A 365 -17.78 27.17 -3.27
CA ASN A 365 -18.52 26.39 -2.28
C ASN A 365 -17.67 25.23 -1.74
N ILE A 366 -17.39 25.27 -0.42
CA ILE A 366 -16.59 24.26 0.26
C ILE A 366 -17.22 22.86 0.24
N TRP A 367 -18.54 22.73 0.33
CA TRP A 367 -19.21 21.43 0.29
C TRP A 367 -19.06 20.77 -1.08
N VAL A 368 -19.14 21.55 -2.15
CA VAL A 368 -18.88 21.07 -3.52
C VAL A 368 -17.42 20.62 -3.65
N CYS A 369 -16.47 21.39 -3.09
CA CYS A 369 -15.05 21.02 -3.08
C CYS A 369 -14.80 19.73 -2.28
N TYR A 370 -15.41 19.59 -1.10
CA TYR A 370 -15.33 18.41 -0.25
C TYR A 370 -15.90 17.15 -0.93
N VAL A 371 -17.12 17.22 -1.47
CA VAL A 371 -17.73 16.09 -2.19
C VAL A 371 -16.88 15.69 -3.39
N SER A 372 -16.37 16.68 -4.14
CA SER A 372 -15.51 16.43 -5.30
C SER A 372 -14.21 15.71 -4.93
N TYR A 373 -13.58 16.11 -3.82
CA TYR A 373 -12.39 15.42 -3.29
C TYR A 373 -12.70 13.99 -2.84
N VAL A 374 -13.79 13.78 -2.11
CA VAL A 374 -14.22 12.44 -1.65
C VAL A 374 -14.38 11.50 -2.86
N LEU A 375 -15.07 11.97 -3.92
CA LEU A 375 -15.26 11.21 -5.15
C LEU A 375 -13.93 10.99 -5.90
N PHE A 376 -13.09 12.02 -6.03
CA PHE A 376 -11.78 11.93 -6.69
C PHE A 376 -10.91 10.84 -6.05
N ARG A 377 -10.85 10.82 -4.72
CA ARG A 377 -10.12 9.82 -3.94
C ARG A 377 -10.73 8.43 -4.13
N GLY A 378 -12.06 8.32 -4.13
CA GLY A 378 -12.77 7.07 -4.36
C GLY A 378 -12.45 6.43 -5.73
N PHE A 379 -12.48 7.23 -6.80
CA PHE A 379 -12.13 6.77 -8.16
C PHE A 379 -10.69 6.30 -8.28
N TYR A 380 -9.74 7.01 -7.67
CA TYR A 380 -8.34 6.56 -7.61
C TYR A 380 -8.24 5.21 -6.91
N GLN A 381 -8.85 5.08 -5.72
CA GLN A 381 -8.76 3.88 -4.90
C GLN A 381 -9.49 2.67 -5.50
N PHE A 382 -10.51 2.89 -6.33
CA PHE A 382 -11.14 1.84 -7.12
C PHE A 382 -10.16 1.16 -8.08
N LEU A 383 -9.32 1.94 -8.78
CA LEU A 383 -8.39 1.39 -9.78
C LEU A 383 -7.15 0.73 -9.16
N VAL A 384 -6.75 1.12 -7.95
CA VAL A 384 -5.52 0.60 -7.30
C VAL A 384 -5.52 -0.94 -7.18
N PRO A 385 -6.54 -1.61 -6.62
CA PRO A 385 -6.57 -3.08 -6.56
C PRO A 385 -6.50 -3.77 -7.92
N ILE A 386 -7.16 -3.20 -8.93
CA ILE A 386 -7.15 -3.74 -10.31
C ILE A 386 -5.74 -3.65 -10.87
N ALA A 387 -5.08 -2.49 -10.74
CA ALA A 387 -3.70 -2.32 -11.16
C ALA A 387 -2.75 -3.26 -10.42
N THR A 388 -2.94 -3.42 -9.11
CA THR A 388 -2.15 -4.34 -8.30
C THR A 388 -2.27 -5.77 -8.81
N PHE A 389 -3.49 -6.24 -9.08
CA PHE A 389 -3.74 -7.58 -9.62
C PHE A 389 -3.10 -7.77 -10.99
N GLN A 390 -3.29 -6.82 -11.92
CA GLN A 390 -2.79 -6.92 -13.30
C GLN A 390 -1.25 -6.91 -13.38
N ILE A 391 -0.59 -6.16 -12.50
CA ILE A 391 0.87 -6.16 -12.38
C ILE A 391 1.34 -7.46 -11.73
N ALA A 392 0.72 -7.88 -10.62
CA ALA A 392 1.13 -9.06 -9.87
C ALA A 392 0.93 -10.37 -10.64
N SER A 393 -0.15 -10.49 -11.43
CA SER A 393 -0.42 -11.69 -12.24
C SER A 393 0.58 -11.89 -13.38
N SER A 394 1.35 -10.85 -13.73
CA SER A 394 2.31 -10.88 -14.85
C SER A 394 3.75 -11.15 -14.41
N LEU A 395 4.01 -11.26 -13.11
CA LEU A 395 5.33 -11.24 -12.47
C LEU A 395 5.50 -12.37 -11.45
N THR A 396 6.75 -12.76 -11.19
CA THR A 396 7.10 -13.56 -10.01
C THR A 396 6.97 -12.70 -8.74
N LYS A 397 6.79 -13.33 -7.57
CA LYS A 397 6.60 -12.61 -6.29
C LYS A 397 7.74 -11.62 -5.97
N GLU A 398 8.98 -11.99 -6.28
CA GLU A 398 10.18 -11.18 -5.98
C GLU A 398 10.29 -9.97 -6.94
N LEU A 399 9.98 -10.14 -8.23
CA LEU A 399 9.94 -9.03 -9.21
C LEU A 399 8.75 -8.10 -8.98
N CYS A 400 7.65 -8.61 -8.45
CA CYS A 400 6.45 -7.84 -8.16
C CYS A 400 6.71 -6.70 -7.17
N ALA A 401 7.36 -6.99 -6.04
CA ALA A 401 7.73 -5.99 -5.04
C ALA A 401 8.69 -4.93 -5.62
N LEU A 402 9.66 -5.36 -6.43
CA LEU A 402 10.61 -4.45 -7.09
C LEU A 402 9.91 -3.52 -8.08
N VAL A 403 8.99 -4.03 -8.91
CA VAL A 403 8.23 -3.23 -9.88
C VAL A 403 7.35 -2.19 -9.18
N PHE A 404 6.66 -2.54 -8.09
CA PHE A 404 5.92 -1.54 -7.31
C PHE A 404 6.84 -0.48 -6.70
N GLY A 405 8.01 -0.86 -6.22
CA GLY A 405 9.03 0.07 -5.72
C GLY A 405 9.50 1.03 -6.80
N ILE A 406 9.87 0.53 -7.97
CA ILE A 406 10.31 1.35 -9.13
C ILE A 406 9.18 2.27 -9.60
N ASN A 407 7.95 1.76 -9.78
CA ASN A 407 6.82 2.58 -10.19
C ASN A 407 6.53 3.71 -9.19
N THR A 408 6.60 3.40 -7.89
CA THR A 408 6.40 4.40 -6.84
C THR A 408 7.51 5.45 -6.87
N PHE A 409 8.77 5.04 -7.05
CA PHE A 409 9.91 5.96 -7.16
C PHE A 409 9.84 6.84 -8.41
N LEU A 410 9.47 6.29 -9.57
CA LEU A 410 9.24 7.08 -10.77
C LEU A 410 8.08 8.06 -10.58
N GLY A 411 7.03 7.64 -9.86
CA GLY A 411 5.91 8.51 -9.48
C GLY A 411 6.37 9.69 -8.62
N THR A 412 7.20 9.46 -7.59
CA THR A 412 7.73 10.52 -6.73
C THR A 412 8.69 11.46 -7.44
N ILE A 413 9.50 10.95 -8.39
CA ILE A 413 10.30 11.80 -9.28
C ILE A 413 9.39 12.74 -10.08
N LEU A 414 8.36 12.20 -10.73
CA LEU A 414 7.46 13.03 -11.55
C LEU A 414 6.70 14.05 -10.69
N THR A 415 6.22 13.65 -9.50
CA THR A 415 5.61 14.57 -8.53
C THR A 415 6.59 15.68 -8.13
N SER A 416 7.86 15.34 -7.90
CA SER A 416 8.91 16.32 -7.54
C SER A 416 9.18 17.29 -8.67
N ILE A 417 9.24 16.82 -9.92
CA ILE A 417 9.43 17.66 -11.10
C ILE A 417 8.26 18.65 -11.25
N ILE A 418 7.02 18.16 -11.15
CA ILE A 418 5.84 19.03 -11.26
C ILE A 418 5.82 20.05 -10.12
N ASN A 419 6.09 19.64 -8.88
CA ASN A 419 6.17 20.56 -7.74
C ASN A 419 7.30 21.60 -7.92
N LEU A 420 8.47 21.20 -8.41
CA LEU A 420 9.57 22.14 -8.67
C LEU A 420 9.21 23.19 -9.72
N ILE A 421 8.53 22.79 -10.79
CA ILE A 421 8.15 23.69 -11.88
C ILE A 421 7.03 24.63 -11.43
N PHE A 422 5.96 24.11 -10.84
CA PHE A 422 4.72 24.85 -10.64
C PHE A 422 4.51 25.35 -9.21
N SER A 423 4.88 24.57 -8.20
CA SER A 423 4.53 24.86 -6.80
C SER A 423 5.65 25.54 -6.03
N ASP A 424 6.91 25.18 -6.25
CA ASP A 424 8.04 25.72 -5.50
C ASP A 424 8.28 27.19 -5.85
N LYS A 425 8.64 28.00 -4.85
CA LYS A 425 9.08 29.39 -5.04
C LYS A 425 10.27 29.55 -6.00
N LYS A 426 11.10 28.51 -6.18
CA LYS A 426 12.21 28.49 -7.14
C LYS A 426 11.75 28.29 -8.59
N GLY A 427 10.56 27.73 -8.78
CA GLY A 427 9.91 27.58 -10.07
C GLY A 427 8.98 28.76 -10.35
N LEU A 428 7.75 28.46 -10.72
CA LEU A 428 6.71 29.46 -10.97
C LEU A 428 6.03 29.97 -9.70
N GLY A 429 6.14 29.26 -8.57
CA GLY A 429 5.54 29.67 -7.30
C GLY A 429 4.02 29.93 -7.41
N LEU A 430 3.29 29.11 -8.17
CA LEU A 430 1.87 29.34 -8.44
C LEU A 430 1.04 29.25 -7.16
N ASP A 431 -0.04 30.02 -7.11
CA ASP A 431 -1.04 29.89 -6.05
C ASP A 431 -1.81 28.56 -6.19
N VAL A 432 -2.48 28.13 -5.12
CA VAL A 432 -3.15 26.82 -5.09
C VAL A 432 -4.26 26.64 -6.15
N HIS A 433 -5.00 27.69 -6.57
CA HIS A 433 -6.00 27.51 -7.64
C HIS A 433 -5.32 27.29 -8.99
N ALA A 434 -4.27 28.06 -9.30
CA ALA A 434 -3.48 27.85 -10.51
C ALA A 434 -2.81 26.46 -10.51
N GLN A 435 -2.36 25.95 -9.35
CA GLN A 435 -1.87 24.57 -9.24
C GLN A 435 -2.97 23.53 -9.56
N PHE A 436 -4.19 23.69 -9.03
CA PHE A 436 -5.30 22.79 -9.35
C PHE A 436 -5.72 22.87 -10.82
N LEU A 437 -5.57 24.03 -11.48
CA LEU A 437 -5.72 24.14 -12.93
C LEU A 437 -4.65 23.33 -13.68
N VAL A 438 -3.38 23.39 -13.24
CA VAL A 438 -2.30 22.54 -13.79
C VAL A 438 -2.62 21.06 -13.60
N TYR A 439 -3.15 20.66 -12.44
CA TYR A 439 -3.54 19.27 -12.19
C TYR A 439 -4.71 18.85 -13.11
N PHE A 440 -5.70 19.71 -13.31
CA PHE A 440 -6.77 19.48 -14.28
C PHE A 440 -6.23 19.29 -15.71
N ILE A 441 -5.32 20.15 -16.17
CA ILE A 441 -4.70 20.04 -17.50
C ILE A 441 -3.92 18.73 -17.60
N TYR A 442 -3.18 18.36 -16.56
CA TYR A 442 -2.45 17.09 -16.48
C TYR A 442 -3.38 15.87 -16.62
N PHE A 443 -4.48 15.81 -15.87
CA PHE A 443 -5.45 14.71 -15.96
C PHE A 443 -6.21 14.71 -17.29
N THR A 444 -6.47 15.88 -17.88
CA THR A 444 -7.09 16.00 -19.21
C THR A 444 -6.17 15.46 -20.30
N PHE A 445 -4.87 15.76 -20.23
CA PHE A 445 -3.88 15.19 -21.13
C PHE A 445 -3.82 13.66 -21.01
N LEU A 446 -3.76 13.12 -19.79
CA LEU A 446 -3.80 11.67 -19.56
C LEU A 446 -5.09 11.04 -20.13
N THR A 447 -6.23 11.69 -19.92
CA THR A 447 -7.53 11.26 -20.47
C THR A 447 -7.47 11.14 -21.98
N ALA A 448 -6.97 12.16 -22.69
CA ALA A 448 -6.84 12.13 -24.13
C ALA A 448 -5.94 10.96 -24.60
N VAL A 449 -4.80 10.75 -23.95
CA VAL A 449 -3.89 9.64 -24.25
C VAL A 449 -4.58 8.28 -24.07
N TYR A 450 -5.29 8.06 -22.95
CA TYR A 450 -5.96 6.78 -22.69
C TYR A 450 -7.14 6.53 -23.62
N LEU A 451 -7.94 7.55 -23.95
CA LEU A 451 -9.05 7.42 -24.88
C LEU A 451 -8.57 7.14 -26.31
N VAL A 452 -7.49 7.78 -26.77
CA VAL A 452 -6.86 7.46 -28.06
C VAL A 452 -6.37 6.02 -28.07
N CYS A 453 -5.68 5.58 -27.01
CA CYS A 453 -5.25 4.18 -26.88
C CYS A 453 -6.45 3.21 -26.91
N ALA A 454 -7.53 3.55 -26.21
CA ALA A 454 -8.75 2.75 -26.17
C ALA A 454 -9.39 2.60 -27.56
N VAL A 455 -9.52 3.70 -28.31
CA VAL A 455 -10.03 3.67 -29.69
C VAL A 455 -9.18 2.75 -30.56
N VAL A 456 -7.85 2.84 -30.48
CA VAL A 456 -6.93 1.98 -31.24
C VAL A 456 -7.12 0.50 -30.88
N VAL A 457 -7.23 0.17 -29.59
CA VAL A 457 -7.42 -1.22 -29.12
C VAL A 457 -8.78 -1.77 -29.56
N VAL A 458 -9.84 -0.98 -29.41
CA VAL A 458 -11.21 -1.37 -29.77
C VAL A 458 -11.33 -1.56 -31.28
N VAL A 459 -10.82 -0.64 -32.09
CA VAL A 459 -10.84 -0.76 -33.56
C VAL A 459 -10.04 -1.96 -34.04
N ARG A 460 -8.87 -2.24 -33.44
CA ARG A 460 -8.08 -3.46 -33.76
C ARG A 460 -8.83 -4.72 -33.36
N HIS A 461 -9.53 -4.71 -32.23
CA HIS A 461 -10.31 -5.85 -31.78
C HIS A 461 -11.46 -6.17 -32.75
N PHE A 462 -12.24 -5.17 -33.16
CA PHE A 462 -13.33 -5.36 -34.12
C PHE A 462 -12.86 -5.70 -35.55
N ARG A 463 -11.69 -5.20 -35.96
CA ARG A 463 -11.09 -5.55 -37.27
C ARG A 463 -10.52 -6.97 -37.33
N ASN A 464 -10.11 -7.52 -36.20
CA ASN A 464 -9.43 -8.82 -36.12
C ASN A 464 -10.31 -9.95 -35.60
N GLN A 465 -11.60 -9.74 -35.29
CA GLN A 465 -12.53 -10.84 -35.00
C GLN A 465 -12.84 -11.60 -36.30
N PRO A 466 -12.43 -12.87 -36.45
CA PRO A 466 -13.04 -13.76 -37.43
C PRO A 466 -14.43 -14.15 -36.88
N GLU A 467 -15.41 -14.34 -37.76
CA GLU A 467 -16.71 -14.90 -37.37
C GLU A 467 -16.50 -16.25 -36.65
N GLY A 468 -16.75 -16.28 -35.33
CA GLY A 468 -16.80 -17.50 -34.54
C GLY A 468 -15.52 -17.84 -33.76
N GLY A 469 -15.47 -17.46 -32.48
CA GLY A 469 -14.45 -17.93 -31.54
C GLY A 469 -14.53 -17.21 -30.20
N ALA A 470 -15.34 -17.73 -29.28
CA ALA A 470 -15.43 -17.20 -27.92
C ALA A 470 -14.17 -17.58 -27.12
N GLU A 471 -13.21 -16.67 -27.00
CA GLU A 471 -12.14 -16.78 -25.98
C GLU A 471 -12.70 -16.52 -24.58
N GLN A 472 -12.41 -17.42 -23.65
CA GLN A 472 -12.89 -17.38 -22.27
C GLN A 472 -12.39 -16.14 -21.50
N PRO A 473 -13.22 -15.57 -20.59
CA PRO A 473 -12.81 -14.47 -19.75
C PRO A 473 -11.66 -14.88 -18.83
N THR A 474 -10.63 -14.05 -18.71
CA THR A 474 -9.65 -14.20 -17.61
C THR A 474 -10.38 -13.96 -16.30
N GLU A 475 -10.67 -15.02 -15.55
CA GLU A 475 -11.45 -14.98 -14.33
C GLU A 475 -10.71 -14.25 -13.19
N LEU A 476 -11.44 -13.43 -12.45
CA LEU A 476 -11.07 -12.96 -11.13
C LEU A 476 -11.48 -14.03 -10.11
N THR A 477 -10.66 -15.06 -9.96
CA THR A 477 -10.82 -16.08 -8.92
C THR A 477 -9.55 -16.12 -8.06
N PRO A 478 -9.65 -16.09 -6.72
CA PRO A 478 -8.50 -16.37 -5.88
C PRO A 478 -8.08 -17.82 -6.14
N VAL A 479 -6.77 -18.08 -6.18
CA VAL A 479 -6.20 -19.41 -6.30
C VAL A 479 -6.77 -20.29 -5.18
N ALA A 480 -7.76 -21.12 -5.51
CA ALA A 480 -8.19 -22.21 -4.66
C ALA A 480 -7.13 -23.31 -4.78
N ALA A 481 -6.64 -23.79 -3.64
CA ALA A 481 -5.73 -24.92 -3.59
C ALA A 481 -6.42 -26.13 -4.23
N GLU A 482 -5.87 -26.62 -5.34
CA GLU A 482 -6.22 -27.93 -5.89
C GLU A 482 -5.88 -28.99 -4.83
N THR A 483 -6.93 -29.57 -4.27
CA THR A 483 -6.84 -30.86 -3.58
C THR A 483 -7.13 -31.91 -4.64
N GLU A 484 -6.09 -32.55 -5.16
CA GLU A 484 -6.23 -33.78 -5.94
C GLU A 484 -6.90 -34.86 -5.07
N PRO A 485 -7.95 -35.55 -5.54
CA PRO A 485 -8.34 -36.82 -4.97
C PRO A 485 -7.48 -37.93 -5.59
N LEU A 486 -6.73 -38.63 -4.72
CA LEU A 486 -6.03 -39.88 -5.01
C LEU A 486 -6.98 -40.88 -5.71
N SER A 487 -6.72 -41.19 -6.99
CA SER A 487 -7.34 -42.34 -7.64
C SER A 487 -6.68 -43.62 -7.13
N GLY A 488 -7.42 -44.40 -6.35
CA GLY A 488 -7.00 -45.72 -5.90
C GLY A 488 -6.81 -46.68 -7.08
N GLY A 489 -5.68 -47.38 -7.07
CA GLY A 489 -5.34 -48.42 -8.03
C GLY A 489 -6.32 -49.59 -7.99
N ARG A 490 -6.69 -50.08 -9.17
CA ARG A 490 -7.24 -51.42 -9.39
C ARG A 490 -6.47 -52.03 -10.54
N ASP A 491 -5.65 -53.02 -10.21
CA ASP A 491 -5.32 -54.12 -11.11
C ASP A 491 -4.93 -55.31 -10.24
N THR A 492 -5.78 -56.34 -10.23
CA THR A 492 -5.36 -57.73 -10.44
C THR A 492 -6.58 -58.58 -10.80
N LYS A 493 -6.51 -59.15 -12.02
CA LYS A 493 -7.23 -60.35 -12.44
C LYS A 493 -6.63 -61.59 -11.76
N ALA A 494 -7.49 -62.58 -11.56
CA ALA A 494 -7.30 -64.03 -11.37
C ALA A 494 -7.87 -64.52 -10.04
#